data_AF-A0A950BLQ3-F1
#
_entry.id   AF-A0A950BLQ3-F1
#
_cell.length_a   1.000
_cell.length_b   1.000
_cell.length_c   1.000
_cell.angle_alpha   90.00
_cell.angle_beta   90.00
_cell.angle_gamma   90.00
#
_symmetry.space_group_name_H-M   'P 1'
#
loop_
_entity.id
_entity.type
_entity.pdbx_description
1 polymer ?
#
loop_
_entity_poly.entity_id
_entity_poly.type
_entity_poly.pdbx_seq_one_letter_code
_entity_poly.pdbx_strand_id
1 'polypeptide(L)'
;LAERGTLERFNVALLGTPLRTIRLAEDRELFKKAMLEIGEPVPESVIVRDVDEGLAFAEETGYPLVVRPAYTLGGTGGGIAHDESELREYLRSGLAASIIHQALLETSLLGWKEVEYEVLRDAADNCVIVCNMENIDPMGVHTGDSIVVAPSQTLSDRDYHRLRAAAINIIRYLKVEGGCNIQFALDPRSDAYNVVEVNPRVSRSSALASKATGYPIAKIATKIALGKRLPDIPNPVTGVTTAAFEPAIDYCVVKIPRWPFDKFPLGDARLGTQMKSTGEVMAIARTFGQGLIKAVRGLDIGRDSLTGWSLSQWSDDELDDVLRTPTHERLFAVSESLRRGRDVRSIAALTSIDPFWLWRSRDSSTPRHR
;
A
#
# COMPACT_ATOMS: atom_id res chain seq x y z
N LEU A 1 -11.03 26.28 2.99
CA LEU A 1 -11.32 27.19 4.13
C LEU A 1 -10.16 28.14 4.39
N ALA A 2 -8.96 27.62 4.66
CA ALA A 2 -7.78 28.44 4.92
C ALA A 2 -7.43 29.40 3.77
N GLU A 3 -7.43 28.92 2.52
CA GLU A 3 -7.12 29.75 1.33
C GLU A 3 -8.08 30.91 1.10
N ARG A 4 -9.32 30.78 1.57
CA ARG A 4 -10.33 31.83 1.46
C ARG A 4 -10.29 32.81 2.64
N GLY A 5 -9.24 32.76 3.47
CA GLY A 5 -9.07 33.59 4.66
C GLY A 5 -10.11 33.33 5.77
N THR A 6 -10.90 32.26 5.66
CA THR A 6 -12.03 32.01 6.57
C THR A 6 -11.55 31.73 7.99
N LEU A 7 -10.47 30.96 8.15
CA LEU A 7 -9.93 30.61 9.47
C LEU A 7 -9.44 31.85 10.22
N GLU A 8 -8.68 32.73 9.54
CA GLU A 8 -8.22 34.00 10.11
C GLU A 8 -9.38 34.93 10.43
N ARG A 9 -10.33 35.09 9.49
CA ARG A 9 -11.51 35.95 9.68
C ARG A 9 -12.34 35.59 10.92
N PHE A 10 -12.43 34.30 11.25
CA PHE A 10 -13.19 33.81 12.40
C PHE A 10 -12.32 33.43 13.59
N ASN A 11 -11.01 33.72 13.56
CA ASN A 11 -10.04 33.38 14.61
C ASN A 11 -10.09 31.88 15.01
N VAL A 12 -10.18 31.00 14.02
CA VAL A 12 -10.22 29.54 14.22
C VAL A 12 -8.81 28.98 14.12
N ALA A 13 -8.32 28.44 15.23
CA ALA A 13 -7.03 27.74 15.27
C ALA A 13 -7.13 26.34 14.65
N LEU A 14 -6.17 25.98 13.80
CA LEU A 14 -6.01 24.62 13.30
C LEU A 14 -5.16 23.82 14.30
N LEU A 15 -5.69 22.72 14.81
CA LEU A 15 -5.00 21.85 15.77
C LEU A 15 -4.43 20.61 15.09
N GLY A 16 -3.31 20.10 15.61
CA GLY A 16 -2.60 18.95 15.07
C GLY A 16 -1.72 19.33 13.88
N THR A 17 -1.83 18.59 12.78
CA THR A 17 -0.97 18.78 11.61
C THR A 17 -1.12 20.18 10.99
N PRO A 18 -0.02 20.94 10.80
CA PRO A 18 -0.05 22.26 10.17
C PRO A 18 -0.55 22.25 8.72
N LEU A 19 -1.18 23.33 8.26
CA LEU A 19 -1.67 23.45 6.88
C LEU A 19 -0.56 23.30 5.83
N ARG A 20 0.63 23.83 6.12
CA ARG A 20 1.82 23.67 5.25
C ARG A 20 2.13 22.20 5.03
N THR A 21 2.06 21.39 6.08
CA THR A 21 2.33 19.95 6.04
C THR A 21 1.29 19.21 5.20
N ILE A 22 0.01 19.55 5.35
CA ILE A 22 -1.07 18.96 4.55
C ILE A 22 -0.82 19.25 3.06
N ARG A 23 -0.48 20.49 2.70
CA ARG A 23 -0.16 20.85 1.31
C ARG A 23 1.06 20.14 0.76
N LEU A 24 2.13 20.06 1.55
CA LEU A 24 3.37 19.38 1.15
C LEU A 24 3.15 17.90 0.86
N ALA A 25 2.25 17.23 1.59
CA ALA A 25 2.01 15.80 1.43
C ALA A 25 0.96 15.47 0.34
N GLU A 26 -0.06 16.31 0.16
CA GLU A 26 -1.15 16.07 -0.81
C GLU A 26 -0.80 16.52 -2.24
N ASP A 27 0.11 17.48 -2.40
CA ASP A 27 0.60 17.90 -3.71
C ASP A 27 1.82 17.04 -4.12
N ARG A 28 1.70 16.33 -5.25
CA ARG A 28 2.72 15.37 -5.71
C ARG A 28 4.07 16.00 -6.01
N GLU A 29 4.09 17.21 -6.57
CA GLU A 29 5.36 17.88 -6.89
C GLU A 29 6.05 18.38 -5.63
N LEU A 30 5.27 18.96 -4.71
CA LEU A 30 5.78 19.39 -3.41
C LEU A 30 6.27 18.20 -2.58
N PHE A 31 5.54 17.09 -2.61
CA PHE A 31 5.91 15.85 -1.94
C PHE A 31 7.23 15.30 -2.50
N LYS A 32 7.36 15.18 -3.83
CA LYS A 32 8.59 14.74 -4.47
C LYS A 32 9.78 15.60 -4.07
N LYS A 33 9.64 16.93 -4.14
CA LYS A 33 10.69 17.88 -3.71
C LYS A 33 11.05 17.72 -2.24
N ALA A 34 10.05 17.58 -1.37
CA ALA A 34 10.24 17.38 0.06
C ALA A 34 11.04 16.10 0.38
N MET A 35 10.69 14.97 -0.24
CA MET A 35 11.40 13.71 -0.02
C MET A 35 12.84 13.77 -0.51
N LEU A 36 13.07 14.34 -1.71
CA LEU A 36 14.41 14.52 -2.25
C LEU A 36 15.28 15.45 -1.38
N GLU A 37 14.70 16.49 -0.76
CA GLU A 37 15.42 17.39 0.14
C GLU A 37 16.00 16.67 1.37
N ILE A 38 15.30 15.65 1.88
CA ILE A 38 15.74 14.84 3.02
C ILE A 38 16.45 13.54 2.61
N GLY A 39 16.74 13.36 1.32
CA GLY A 39 17.44 12.19 0.79
C GLY A 39 16.60 10.91 0.75
N GLU A 40 15.27 11.04 0.84
CA GLU A 40 14.36 9.90 0.75
C GLU A 40 14.02 9.61 -0.72
N PRO A 41 14.18 8.36 -1.18
CA PRO A 41 13.94 8.00 -2.58
C PRO A 41 12.45 8.04 -2.90
N VAL A 42 12.11 8.54 -4.08
CA VAL A 42 10.77 8.56 -4.66
C VAL A 42 10.90 8.12 -6.11
N PRO A 43 9.83 7.57 -6.73
CA PRO A 43 9.90 7.11 -8.11
C PRO A 43 10.48 8.20 -9.02
N GLU A 44 11.55 7.83 -9.72
CA GLU A 44 12.19 8.73 -10.67
C GLU A 44 11.18 9.03 -11.77
N SER A 45 11.10 10.30 -12.16
CA SER A 45 10.18 10.71 -13.20
C SER A 45 10.60 12.00 -13.88
N VAL A 46 10.30 12.07 -15.16
CA VAL A 46 10.65 13.18 -16.07
C VAL A 46 9.46 13.51 -16.97
N ILE A 47 9.32 14.79 -17.32
CA ILE A 47 8.40 15.21 -18.38
C ILE A 47 9.15 15.16 -19.69
N VAL A 48 8.64 14.40 -20.65
CA VAL A 48 9.20 14.26 -21.99
C VAL A 48 8.28 14.90 -23.03
N ARG A 49 8.90 15.42 -24.10
CA ARG A 49 8.23 16.07 -25.24
C ARG A 49 8.44 15.33 -26.55
N ASP A 50 9.40 14.43 -26.60
CA ASP A 50 9.63 13.55 -27.73
C ASP A 50 10.02 12.14 -27.26
N VAL A 51 10.13 11.23 -28.21
CA VAL A 51 10.44 9.83 -27.93
C VAL A 51 11.90 9.67 -27.47
N ASP A 52 12.82 10.50 -27.98
CA ASP A 52 14.25 10.37 -27.71
C ASP A 52 14.57 10.80 -26.27
N GLU A 53 13.91 11.84 -25.74
CA GLU A 53 13.95 12.22 -24.32
C GLU A 53 13.50 11.08 -23.41
N GLY A 54 12.45 10.34 -23.80
CA GLY A 54 11.97 9.18 -23.04
C GLY A 54 12.91 7.98 -23.10
N LEU A 55 13.53 7.73 -24.25
CA LEU A 55 14.54 6.68 -24.41
C LEU A 55 15.79 6.98 -23.57
N ALA A 56 16.26 8.24 -23.56
CA ALA A 56 17.39 8.65 -22.74
C ALA A 56 17.12 8.42 -21.25
N PHE A 57 15.91 8.74 -20.76
CA PHE A 57 15.52 8.44 -19.39
C PHE A 57 15.47 6.93 -19.10
N ALA A 58 15.03 6.12 -20.06
CA ALA A 58 15.00 4.67 -19.92
C ALA A 58 16.39 4.02 -19.92
N GLU A 59 17.37 4.61 -20.62
CA GLU A 59 18.77 4.17 -20.53
C GLU A 59 19.36 4.41 -19.14
N GLU A 60 18.96 5.48 -18.46
CA GLU A 60 19.40 5.80 -17.10
C GLU A 60 18.69 4.94 -16.03
N THR A 61 17.37 4.81 -16.14
CA THR A 61 16.52 4.25 -15.06
C THR A 61 16.09 2.80 -15.27
N GLY A 62 16.19 2.29 -16.50
CA GLY A 62 15.75 0.94 -16.87
C GLY A 62 14.23 0.79 -16.98
N TYR A 63 13.80 -0.47 -17.11
CA TYR A 63 12.39 -0.85 -17.29
C TYR A 63 11.88 -1.69 -16.09
N PRO A 64 10.55 -1.74 -15.83
CA PRO A 64 9.48 -1.09 -16.59
C PRO A 64 9.26 0.38 -16.25
N LEU A 65 8.72 1.15 -17.20
CA LEU A 65 8.37 2.57 -17.06
C LEU A 65 6.88 2.80 -17.28
N VAL A 66 6.29 3.71 -16.53
CA VAL A 66 4.90 4.16 -16.67
C VAL A 66 4.87 5.42 -17.53
N VAL A 67 4.15 5.37 -18.64
CA VAL A 67 3.89 6.51 -19.53
C VAL A 67 2.54 7.11 -19.20
N ARG A 68 2.50 8.38 -18.80
CA ARG A 68 1.26 9.13 -18.50
C ARG A 68 1.17 10.41 -19.34
N PRO A 69 0.37 10.42 -20.41
CA PRO A 69 0.21 11.60 -21.24
C PRO A 69 -0.45 12.75 -20.49
N ALA A 70 0.07 13.97 -20.66
CA ALA A 70 -0.47 15.15 -20.01
C ALA A 70 -1.87 15.51 -20.53
N TYR A 71 -2.75 15.95 -19.64
CA TYR A 71 -4.13 16.38 -19.96
C TYR A 71 -4.99 15.33 -20.68
N THR A 72 -4.74 14.04 -20.42
CA THR A 72 -5.60 12.94 -20.88
C THR A 72 -6.43 12.36 -19.74
N LEU A 73 -7.59 11.78 -20.05
CA LEU A 73 -8.46 11.11 -19.09
C LEU A 73 -8.38 9.58 -19.29
N GLY A 74 -8.50 8.84 -18.19
CA GLY A 74 -8.62 7.37 -18.23
C GLY A 74 -7.38 6.60 -18.70
N GLY A 75 -6.19 7.22 -18.69
CA GLY A 75 -4.96 6.58 -19.15
C GLY A 75 -4.83 6.45 -20.67
N THR A 76 -5.67 7.16 -21.43
CA THR A 76 -5.66 7.15 -22.90
C THR A 76 -4.29 7.57 -23.45
N GLY A 77 -3.67 6.71 -24.26
CA GLY A 77 -2.34 6.93 -24.85
C GLY A 77 -1.16 6.64 -23.90
N GLY A 78 -1.43 6.19 -22.68
CA GLY A 78 -0.42 5.76 -21.70
C GLY A 78 -0.37 4.25 -21.53
N GLY A 79 0.57 3.78 -20.72
CA GLY A 79 0.77 2.36 -20.47
C GLY A 79 1.99 2.09 -19.58
N ILE A 80 2.28 0.81 -19.38
CA ILE A 80 3.52 0.36 -18.74
C ILE A 80 4.37 -0.26 -19.84
N ALA A 81 5.52 0.35 -20.11
CA ALA A 81 6.51 -0.15 -21.04
C ALA A 81 7.47 -1.08 -20.32
N HIS A 82 7.54 -2.33 -20.75
CA HIS A 82 8.47 -3.35 -20.24
C HIS A 82 9.79 -3.39 -21.02
N ASP A 83 9.80 -2.81 -22.21
CA ASP A 83 10.98 -2.67 -23.05
C ASP A 83 10.94 -1.42 -23.93
N GLU A 84 12.01 -1.22 -24.69
CA GLU A 84 12.21 -0.07 -25.59
C GLU A 84 11.20 0.00 -26.73
N SER A 85 10.72 -1.15 -27.22
CA SER A 85 9.74 -1.18 -28.31
C SER A 85 8.38 -0.71 -27.81
N GLU A 86 7.94 -1.23 -26.66
CA GLU A 86 6.72 -0.80 -25.98
C GLU A 86 6.81 0.68 -25.59
N LEU A 87 7.96 1.15 -25.09
CA LEU A 87 8.13 2.55 -24.71
C LEU A 87 7.94 3.50 -25.90
N ARG A 88 8.52 3.18 -27.06
CA ARG A 88 8.31 3.98 -28.28
C ARG A 88 6.85 4.02 -28.68
N GLU A 89 6.15 2.89 -28.60
CA GLU A 89 4.73 2.82 -28.94
C GLU A 89 3.91 3.71 -28.01
N TYR A 90 4.06 3.54 -26.70
CA TYR A 90 3.33 4.33 -25.70
C TYR A 90 3.69 5.81 -25.77
N LEU A 91 4.94 6.20 -25.97
CA LEU A 91 5.32 7.61 -26.11
C LEU A 91 4.76 8.24 -27.38
N ARG A 92 4.80 7.54 -28.52
CA ARG A 92 4.20 8.05 -29.77
C ARG A 92 2.69 8.25 -29.61
N SER A 93 2.00 7.27 -29.06
CA SER A 93 0.56 7.34 -28.79
C SER A 93 0.24 8.45 -27.79
N GLY A 94 0.99 8.51 -26.69
CA GLY A 94 0.78 9.45 -25.60
C GLY A 94 1.04 10.90 -25.97
N LEU A 95 2.16 11.19 -26.63
CA LEU A 95 2.50 12.54 -27.08
C LEU A 95 1.52 13.05 -28.14
N ALA A 96 1.00 12.17 -29.00
CA ALA A 96 -0.06 12.52 -29.96
C ALA A 96 -1.41 12.77 -29.28
N ALA A 97 -1.73 12.06 -28.20
CA ALA A 97 -2.96 12.22 -27.44
C ALA A 97 -2.96 13.43 -26.49
N SER A 98 -1.77 13.87 -26.04
CA SER A 98 -1.62 15.02 -25.15
C SER A 98 -1.86 16.35 -25.87
N ILE A 99 -2.75 17.19 -25.32
CA ILE A 99 -3.08 18.53 -25.84
C ILE A 99 -1.85 19.46 -25.89
N ILE A 100 -0.90 19.26 -24.98
CA ILE A 100 0.32 20.07 -24.86
C ILE A 100 1.59 19.32 -25.33
N HIS A 101 1.41 18.19 -26.03
CA HIS A 101 2.51 17.34 -26.52
C HIS A 101 3.55 16.98 -25.43
N GLN A 102 3.09 16.50 -24.27
CA GLN A 102 3.95 16.09 -23.15
C GLN A 102 3.45 14.78 -22.55
N ALA A 103 4.39 13.99 -22.03
CA ALA A 103 4.09 12.83 -21.20
C ALA A 103 4.98 12.83 -19.95
N LEU A 104 4.43 12.42 -18.82
CA LEU A 104 5.20 12.08 -17.64
C LEU A 104 5.65 10.62 -17.77
N LEU A 105 6.96 10.41 -17.73
CA LEU A 105 7.58 9.10 -17.67
C LEU A 105 8.06 8.86 -16.24
N GLU A 106 7.75 7.71 -15.66
CA GLU A 106 8.04 7.39 -14.25
C GLU A 106 8.47 5.94 -14.09
N THR A 107 9.45 5.64 -13.23
CA THR A 107 9.83 4.26 -12.93
C THR A 107 8.66 3.48 -12.35
N SER A 108 8.37 2.31 -12.93
CA SER A 108 7.29 1.46 -12.44
C SER A 108 7.72 0.68 -11.20
N LEU A 109 6.93 0.82 -10.14
CA LEU A 109 7.06 0.03 -8.93
C LEU A 109 6.20 -1.25 -8.97
N LEU A 110 5.57 -1.57 -10.11
CA LEU A 110 4.67 -2.72 -10.24
C LEU A 110 5.36 -4.01 -9.80
N GLY A 111 4.73 -4.75 -8.90
CA GLY A 111 5.26 -6.01 -8.38
C GLY A 111 6.28 -5.86 -7.23
N TRP A 112 6.63 -4.63 -6.82
CA TRP A 112 7.41 -4.41 -5.59
C TRP A 112 6.57 -4.73 -4.36
N LYS A 113 7.24 -5.06 -3.23
CA LYS A 113 6.53 -5.24 -1.95
C LYS A 113 6.00 -3.88 -1.50
N GLU A 114 4.75 -3.84 -1.04
CA GLU A 114 4.16 -2.63 -0.49
C GLU A 114 4.04 -2.74 1.04
N VAL A 115 4.66 -1.79 1.74
CA VAL A 115 4.80 -1.77 3.19
C VAL A 115 4.30 -0.45 3.74
N GLU A 116 3.49 -0.49 4.79
CA GLU A 116 2.92 0.69 5.42
C GLU A 116 3.40 0.84 6.86
N TYR A 117 3.66 2.07 7.29
CA TYR A 117 4.00 2.42 8.67
C TYR A 117 3.01 3.43 9.23
N GLU A 118 2.42 3.11 10.38
CA GLU A 118 1.62 4.04 11.17
C GLU A 118 2.50 4.69 12.23
N VAL A 119 2.68 6.00 12.11
CA VAL A 119 3.65 6.76 12.88
C VAL A 119 2.93 7.83 13.67
N LEU A 120 3.30 8.02 14.94
CA LEU A 120 2.88 9.18 15.73
C LEU A 120 4.07 10.03 16.14
N ARG A 121 3.87 11.34 16.14
CA ARG A 121 4.83 12.33 16.61
C ARG A 121 4.14 13.42 17.42
N ASP A 122 4.75 13.80 18.54
CA ASP A 122 4.30 14.93 19.36
C ASP A 122 5.14 16.20 19.15
N ALA A 123 4.69 17.31 19.76
CA ALA A 123 5.37 18.60 19.67
C ALA A 123 6.75 18.64 20.36
N ALA A 124 7.07 17.66 21.22
CA ALA A 124 8.38 17.50 21.86
C ALA A 124 9.33 16.59 21.04
N ASP A 125 8.95 16.27 19.80
CA ASP A 125 9.69 15.41 18.88
C ASP A 125 9.82 13.94 19.32
N ASN A 126 9.01 13.49 20.28
CA ASN A 126 8.88 12.06 20.53
C ASN A 126 8.14 11.44 19.34
N CYS A 127 8.69 10.35 18.82
CA CYS A 127 8.16 9.68 17.64
C CYS A 127 8.15 8.16 17.86
N VAL A 128 7.05 7.50 17.50
CA VAL A 128 6.87 6.06 17.66
C VAL A 128 6.24 5.45 16.41
N ILE A 129 6.70 4.26 16.03
CA ILE A 129 6.00 3.40 15.08
C ILE A 129 4.97 2.59 15.86
N VAL A 130 3.68 2.81 15.58
CA VAL A 130 2.61 2.03 16.22
C VAL A 130 2.43 0.67 15.55
N CYS A 131 2.50 0.64 14.22
CA CYS A 131 2.28 -0.59 13.47
C CYS A 131 3.00 -0.50 12.14
N ASN A 132 3.63 -1.59 11.73
CA ASN A 132 4.05 -1.83 10.36
C ASN A 132 3.14 -2.91 9.75
N MET A 133 2.81 -2.74 8.48
CA MET A 133 1.91 -3.62 7.74
C MET A 133 2.55 -3.99 6.40
N GLU A 134 2.36 -5.23 5.97
CA GLU A 134 2.86 -5.74 4.70
C GLU A 134 1.68 -6.20 3.84
N ASN A 135 1.64 -5.70 2.61
CA ASN A 135 0.63 -6.08 1.64
C ASN A 135 1.05 -7.41 1.00
N ILE A 136 0.11 -8.35 0.89
CA ILE A 136 0.32 -9.61 0.17
C ILE A 136 0.24 -9.35 -1.33
N ASP A 137 -0.77 -8.57 -1.75
CA ASP A 137 -0.83 -8.06 -3.11
C ASP A 137 0.27 -7.01 -3.29
N PRO A 138 1.15 -7.17 -4.28
CA PRO A 138 2.25 -6.23 -4.47
C PRO A 138 1.77 -4.90 -5.05
N MET A 139 2.67 -3.91 -5.07
CA MET A 139 2.48 -2.61 -5.70
C MET A 139 1.80 -2.76 -7.07
N GLY A 140 0.73 -2.00 -7.28
CA GLY A 140 -0.15 -2.10 -8.44
C GLY A 140 -1.61 -2.38 -8.06
N VAL A 141 -1.83 -2.98 -6.88
CA VAL A 141 -3.15 -3.05 -6.23
C VAL A 141 -3.15 -2.06 -5.07
N HIS A 142 -4.15 -1.20 -5.00
CA HIS A 142 -4.28 -0.21 -3.92
C HIS A 142 -4.37 -0.90 -2.55
N THR A 143 -3.68 -0.40 -1.51
CA THR A 143 -3.69 -0.97 -0.14
C THR A 143 -5.09 -1.28 0.42
N GLY A 144 -6.08 -0.47 0.05
CA GLY A 144 -7.49 -0.69 0.37
C GLY A 144 -8.11 -1.94 -0.26
N ASP A 145 -7.67 -2.32 -1.44
CA ASP A 145 -8.04 -3.54 -2.17
C ASP A 145 -7.01 -4.68 -2.01
N SER A 146 -5.89 -4.43 -1.33
CA SER A 146 -4.91 -5.47 -1.02
C SER A 146 -5.30 -6.28 0.21
N ILE A 147 -4.91 -7.55 0.24
CA ILE A 147 -4.82 -8.33 1.47
C ILE A 147 -3.60 -7.82 2.25
N VAL A 148 -3.77 -7.52 3.54
CA VAL A 148 -2.72 -6.88 4.36
C VAL A 148 -2.50 -7.65 5.65
N VAL A 149 -1.25 -7.76 6.08
CA VAL A 149 -0.84 -8.45 7.30
C VAL A 149 -0.11 -7.50 8.26
N ALA A 150 -0.40 -7.63 9.56
CA ALA A 150 0.36 -6.98 10.63
C ALA A 150 0.87 -8.02 11.65
N PRO A 151 2.15 -7.96 12.07
CA PRO A 151 3.20 -7.07 11.56
C PRO A 151 3.74 -7.54 10.19
N SER A 152 4.67 -6.80 9.57
CA SER A 152 5.38 -7.31 8.38
C SER A 152 6.09 -8.64 8.69
N GLN A 153 6.19 -9.54 7.71
CA GLN A 153 6.71 -10.89 7.87
C GLN A 153 7.98 -11.16 7.06
N THR A 154 8.16 -10.49 5.92
CA THR A 154 9.24 -10.82 4.97
C THR A 154 10.36 -9.78 4.91
N LEU A 155 10.32 -8.78 5.79
CA LEU A 155 11.40 -7.81 5.94
C LEU A 155 12.55 -8.41 6.75
N SER A 156 13.78 -8.21 6.25
CA SER A 156 14.96 -8.38 7.11
C SER A 156 14.95 -7.30 8.21
N ASP A 157 15.64 -7.57 9.32
CA ASP A 157 15.80 -6.57 10.40
C ASP A 157 16.42 -5.27 9.87
N ARG A 158 17.37 -5.38 8.93
CA ARG A 158 17.99 -4.24 8.26
C ARG A 158 16.97 -3.43 7.46
N ASP A 159 16.11 -4.08 6.67
CA ASP A 159 15.10 -3.38 5.88
C ASP A 159 14.01 -2.77 6.77
N TYR A 160 13.58 -3.50 7.81
CA TYR A 160 12.65 -2.97 8.81
C TYR A 160 13.18 -1.70 9.46
N HIS A 161 14.44 -1.71 9.94
CA HIS A 161 15.03 -0.56 10.60
C HIS A 161 15.28 0.61 9.65
N ARG A 162 15.58 0.33 8.38
CA ARG A 162 15.73 1.34 7.35
C ARG A 162 14.40 2.03 7.02
N LEU A 163 13.35 1.28 6.75
CA LEU A 163 12.01 1.85 6.49
C LEU A 163 11.46 2.57 7.74
N ARG A 164 11.73 2.03 8.94
CA ARG A 164 11.42 2.71 10.21
C ARG A 164 12.16 4.05 10.34
N ALA A 165 13.46 4.09 10.01
CA ALA A 165 14.24 5.32 10.07
C ALA A 165 13.73 6.36 9.06
N ALA A 166 13.44 5.93 7.83
CA ALA A 166 12.82 6.76 6.80
C ALA A 166 11.47 7.33 7.28
N ALA A 167 10.60 6.49 7.82
CA ALA A 167 9.29 6.90 8.34
C ALA A 167 9.41 7.97 9.45
N ILE A 168 10.39 7.81 10.36
CA ILE A 168 10.68 8.79 11.42
C ILE A 168 11.28 10.09 10.84
N ASN A 169 12.16 10.00 9.85
CA ASN A 169 12.75 11.16 9.18
C ASN A 169 11.67 11.99 8.46
N ILE A 170 10.82 11.32 7.68
CA ILE A 170 9.72 11.91 6.92
C ILE A 170 8.74 12.64 7.84
N ILE A 171 8.22 11.98 8.89
CA ILE A 171 7.24 12.61 9.79
C ILE A 171 7.82 13.85 10.51
N ARG A 172 9.12 13.82 10.84
CA ARG A 172 9.84 14.94 11.46
C ARG A 172 10.00 16.10 10.49
N TYR A 173 10.46 15.86 9.27
CA TYR A 173 10.61 16.90 8.25
C TYR A 173 9.27 17.56 7.93
N LEU A 174 8.22 16.74 7.78
CA LEU A 174 6.86 17.21 7.56
C LEU A 174 6.28 17.93 8.79
N LYS A 175 6.89 17.82 9.98
CA LYS A 175 6.41 18.41 11.24
C LYS A 175 4.96 18.02 11.55
N VAL A 176 4.60 16.77 11.30
CA VAL A 176 3.29 16.25 11.71
C VAL A 176 3.23 16.25 13.24
N GLU A 177 2.13 16.74 13.78
CA GLU A 177 1.78 16.66 15.20
C GLU A 177 0.48 15.87 15.32
N GLY A 178 0.61 14.59 15.65
CA GLY A 178 -0.49 13.62 15.57
C GLY A 178 -0.01 12.31 14.97
N GLY A 179 -0.85 11.70 14.12
CA GLY A 179 -0.53 10.46 13.41
C GLY A 179 -0.54 10.63 11.90
N CYS A 180 0.32 9.87 11.21
CA CYS A 180 0.29 9.72 9.77
C CYS A 180 0.56 8.26 9.35
N ASN A 181 0.13 7.94 8.14
CA ASN A 181 0.46 6.70 7.44
C ASN A 181 1.50 7.01 6.37
N ILE A 182 2.54 6.19 6.27
CA ILE A 182 3.61 6.32 5.27
C ILE A 182 3.70 4.99 4.52
N GLN A 183 3.70 5.06 3.19
CA GLN A 183 3.74 3.89 2.32
C GLN A 183 5.08 3.82 1.59
N PHE A 184 5.64 2.61 1.54
CA PHE A 184 6.90 2.31 0.88
C PHE A 184 6.70 1.18 -0.12
N ALA A 185 7.37 1.29 -1.26
CA ALA A 185 7.63 0.18 -2.16
C ALA A 185 9.05 -0.33 -1.91
N LEU A 186 9.22 -1.62 -1.64
CA LEU A 186 10.52 -2.26 -1.45
C LEU A 186 10.76 -3.28 -2.57
N ASP A 187 11.90 -3.17 -3.25
CA ASP A 187 12.29 -4.08 -4.32
C ASP A 187 12.55 -5.48 -3.74
N PRO A 188 11.86 -6.53 -4.22
CA PRO A 188 12.13 -7.90 -3.76
C PRO A 188 13.49 -8.45 -4.20
N ARG A 189 14.22 -7.79 -5.10
CA ARG A 189 15.47 -8.29 -5.71
C ARG A 189 16.71 -7.51 -5.28
N SER A 190 16.54 -6.36 -4.65
CA SER A 190 17.63 -5.49 -4.25
C SER A 190 17.31 -4.80 -2.93
N ASP A 191 18.21 -3.93 -2.49
CA ASP A 191 17.97 -3.09 -1.34
C ASP A 191 17.18 -1.82 -1.73
N ALA A 192 16.78 -1.60 -2.97
CA ALA A 192 16.08 -0.36 -3.32
C ALA A 192 14.70 -0.25 -2.65
N TYR A 193 14.35 0.95 -2.19
CA TYR A 193 12.99 1.29 -1.77
C TYR A 193 12.61 2.67 -2.30
N ASN A 194 11.31 2.95 -2.34
CA ASN A 194 10.76 4.24 -2.70
C ASN A 194 9.64 4.61 -1.72
N VAL A 195 9.58 5.87 -1.32
CA VAL A 195 8.42 6.44 -0.62
C VAL A 195 7.32 6.66 -1.66
N VAL A 196 6.15 6.05 -1.44
CA VAL A 196 5.02 6.10 -2.36
C VAL A 196 4.14 7.30 -2.04
N GLU A 197 3.69 7.41 -0.79
CA GLU A 197 2.87 8.52 -0.31
C GLU A 197 2.94 8.66 1.21
N VAL A 198 2.53 9.84 1.69
CA VAL A 198 2.33 10.12 3.11
C VAL A 198 0.95 10.71 3.30
N ASN A 199 0.15 10.10 4.16
CA ASN A 199 -1.17 10.61 4.55
C ASN A 199 -1.03 11.26 5.93
N PRO A 200 -0.95 12.61 6.05
CA PRO A 200 -0.65 13.30 7.30
C PRO A 200 -1.89 13.46 8.21
N ARG A 201 -2.66 12.37 8.32
CA ARG A 201 -3.95 12.25 9.02
C ARG A 201 -4.16 10.80 9.42
N VAL A 202 -5.20 10.57 10.23
CA VAL A 202 -5.74 9.22 10.41
C VAL A 202 -6.29 8.68 9.07
N SER A 203 -6.13 7.38 8.89
CA SER A 203 -6.47 6.64 7.67
C SER A 203 -7.25 5.36 8.03
N ARG A 204 -7.74 4.65 7.00
CA ARG A 204 -8.24 3.28 7.15
C ARG A 204 -7.16 2.37 7.75
N SER A 205 -5.91 2.49 7.29
CA SER A 205 -4.76 1.77 7.84
C SER A 205 -4.51 2.11 9.33
N SER A 206 -4.72 3.35 9.77
CA SER A 206 -4.61 3.73 11.18
C SER A 206 -5.69 3.08 12.05
N ALA A 207 -6.90 2.88 11.50
CA ALA A 207 -7.98 2.17 12.17
C ALA A 207 -7.65 0.67 12.29
N LEU A 208 -7.17 0.06 11.20
CA LEU A 208 -6.68 -1.32 11.19
C LEU A 208 -5.55 -1.51 12.21
N ALA A 209 -4.53 -0.65 12.20
CA ALA A 209 -3.42 -0.68 13.15
C ALA A 209 -3.87 -0.51 14.59
N SER A 210 -4.84 0.38 14.86
CA SER A 210 -5.40 0.55 16.21
C SER A 210 -6.09 -0.72 16.70
N LYS A 211 -6.77 -1.45 15.81
CA LYS A 211 -7.41 -2.74 16.13
C LYS A 211 -6.40 -3.88 16.23
N ALA A 212 -5.36 -3.86 15.41
CA ALA A 212 -4.30 -4.86 15.42
C ALA A 212 -3.48 -4.81 16.70
N THR A 213 -3.14 -3.61 17.17
CA THR A 213 -2.19 -3.42 18.29
C THR A 213 -2.87 -3.12 19.62
N GLY A 214 -4.16 -2.74 19.61
CA GLY A 214 -4.85 -2.17 20.76
C GLY A 214 -4.45 -0.71 21.06
N TYR A 215 -3.51 -0.12 20.32
CA TYR A 215 -3.07 1.26 20.50
C TYR A 215 -4.09 2.22 19.85
N PRO A 216 -4.79 3.10 20.59
CA PRO A 216 -5.87 3.89 20.00
C PRO A 216 -5.36 5.16 19.32
N ILE A 217 -4.82 5.02 18.10
CA ILE A 217 -4.10 6.08 17.35
C ILE A 217 -4.88 7.40 17.34
N ALA A 218 -6.14 7.39 16.91
CA ALA A 218 -6.95 8.61 16.84
C ALA A 218 -7.10 9.32 18.20
N LYS A 219 -7.29 8.56 19.29
CA LYS A 219 -7.42 9.11 20.65
C LYS A 219 -6.12 9.74 21.14
N ILE A 220 -4.98 9.12 20.81
CA ILE A 220 -3.66 9.65 21.15
C ILE A 220 -3.34 10.88 20.30
N ALA A 221 -3.58 10.83 18.99
CA ALA A 221 -3.40 11.95 18.07
C ALA A 221 -4.22 13.18 18.48
N THR A 222 -5.48 13.00 18.94
CA THR A 222 -6.26 14.11 19.50
C THR A 222 -5.61 14.74 20.73
N LYS A 223 -5.04 13.93 21.63
CA LYS A 223 -4.34 14.45 22.81
C LYS A 223 -3.07 15.21 22.43
N ILE A 224 -2.33 14.72 21.43
CA ILE A 224 -1.17 15.41 20.87
C ILE A 224 -1.58 16.76 20.29
N ALA A 225 -2.66 16.81 19.50
CA ALA A 225 -3.20 18.04 18.94
C ALA A 225 -3.63 19.06 20.02
N LEU A 226 -3.90 18.59 21.26
CA LEU A 226 -4.18 19.41 22.44
C LEU A 226 -2.92 19.74 23.27
N GLY A 227 -1.72 19.48 22.74
CA GLY A 227 -0.43 19.80 23.36
C GLY A 227 0.10 18.75 24.34
N LYS A 228 -0.49 17.55 24.43
CA LYS A 228 0.06 16.47 25.27
C LYS A 228 1.23 15.80 24.56
N ARG A 229 2.27 15.44 25.32
CA ARG A 229 3.39 14.62 24.83
C ARG A 229 3.08 13.15 25.05
N LEU A 230 3.60 12.28 24.19
CA LEU A 230 3.44 10.82 24.28
C LEU A 230 3.77 10.25 25.68
N PRO A 231 4.85 10.68 26.37
CA PRO A 231 5.15 10.21 27.72
C PRO A 231 4.12 10.63 28.77
N ASP A 232 3.34 11.69 28.53
CA ASP A 232 2.34 12.19 29.47
C ASP A 232 0.96 11.54 29.28
N ILE A 233 0.82 10.67 28.27
CA ILE A 233 -0.44 10.02 27.93
C ILE A 233 -0.39 8.57 28.42
N PRO A 234 -1.26 8.15 29.37
CA PRO A 234 -1.30 6.76 29.81
C PRO A 234 -1.73 5.80 28.69
N ASN A 235 -1.12 4.62 28.64
CA ASN A 235 -1.55 3.52 27.78
C ASN A 235 -2.87 2.94 28.32
N PRO A 236 -3.99 3.05 27.59
CA PRO A 236 -5.28 2.58 28.07
C PRO A 236 -5.42 1.06 28.13
N VAL A 237 -4.51 0.30 27.49
CA VAL A 237 -4.54 -1.17 27.48
C VAL A 237 -3.84 -1.74 28.70
N THR A 238 -2.60 -1.32 28.98
CA THR A 238 -1.80 -1.86 30.09
C THR A 238 -2.10 -1.17 31.42
N GLY A 239 -2.53 0.10 31.39
CA GLY A 239 -2.79 0.91 32.59
C GLY A 239 -1.56 1.32 33.41
N VAL A 240 -0.38 0.76 33.11
CA VAL A 240 0.86 0.96 33.87
C VAL A 240 2.01 1.54 33.03
N THR A 241 1.83 1.67 31.71
CA THR A 241 2.81 2.30 30.80
C THR A 241 2.23 3.57 30.16
N THR A 242 3.04 4.30 29.40
CA THR A 242 2.62 5.49 28.65
C THR A 242 2.37 5.16 27.18
N ALA A 243 1.94 6.14 26.39
CA ALA A 243 1.75 6.03 24.94
C ALA A 243 3.08 6.16 24.17
N ALA A 244 4.20 6.43 24.84
CA ALA A 244 5.54 6.54 24.25
C ALA A 244 6.21 5.16 24.14
N PHE A 245 5.64 4.26 23.35
CA PHE A 245 6.21 2.95 23.05
C PHE A 245 5.76 2.46 21.67
N GLU A 246 6.50 1.51 21.12
CA GLU A 246 6.11 0.76 19.92
C GLU A 246 5.48 -0.56 20.36
N PRO A 247 4.21 -0.84 20.00
CA PRO A 247 3.56 -2.11 20.33
C PRO A 247 4.28 -3.32 19.75
N ALA A 248 4.42 -4.37 20.55
CA ALA A 248 4.83 -5.68 20.10
C ALA A 248 3.64 -6.64 20.25
N ILE A 249 3.29 -7.34 19.17
CA ILE A 249 2.18 -8.29 19.14
C ILE A 249 2.70 -9.71 18.98
N ASP A 250 2.08 -10.67 19.68
CA ASP A 250 2.44 -12.09 19.67
C ASP A 250 1.46 -12.93 18.81
N TYR A 251 0.79 -12.26 17.88
CA TYR A 251 -0.17 -12.80 16.95
C TYR A 251 -0.02 -12.14 15.58
N CYS A 252 -0.67 -12.71 14.58
CA CYS A 252 -0.78 -12.21 13.23
C CYS A 252 -2.19 -11.66 13.00
N VAL A 253 -2.26 -10.49 12.37
CA VAL A 253 -3.52 -9.87 11.94
C VAL A 253 -3.57 -9.93 10.43
N VAL A 254 -4.69 -10.41 9.87
CA VAL A 254 -4.92 -10.51 8.43
C VAL A 254 -6.18 -9.70 8.10
N LYS A 255 -6.03 -8.73 7.20
CA LYS A 255 -7.13 -7.96 6.62
C LYS A 255 -7.41 -8.46 5.21
N ILE A 256 -8.68 -8.67 4.88
CA ILE A 256 -9.13 -8.95 3.51
C ILE A 256 -10.20 -7.91 3.12
N PRO A 257 -10.09 -7.22 1.97
CA PRO A 257 -11.14 -6.34 1.47
C PRO A 257 -12.41 -7.11 1.07
N ARG A 258 -13.56 -6.42 1.14
CA ARG A 258 -14.85 -6.92 0.65
C ARG A 258 -15.29 -6.11 -0.57
N TRP A 259 -15.47 -6.78 -1.69
CA TRP A 259 -15.91 -6.18 -2.95
C TRP A 259 -17.37 -6.51 -3.26
N PRO A 260 -18.17 -5.57 -3.79
CA PRO A 260 -19.60 -5.77 -4.02
C PRO A 260 -19.94 -6.34 -5.41
N PHE A 261 -19.06 -7.12 -6.05
CA PHE A 261 -19.26 -7.56 -7.45
C PHE A 261 -20.48 -8.48 -7.64
N ASP A 262 -20.98 -9.10 -6.56
CA ASP A 262 -22.27 -9.78 -6.51
C ASP A 262 -23.45 -8.86 -6.85
N LYS A 263 -23.32 -7.55 -6.60
CA LYS A 263 -24.32 -6.51 -6.90
C LYS A 263 -24.05 -5.77 -8.21
N PHE A 264 -22.85 -5.90 -8.76
CA PHE A 264 -22.42 -5.21 -9.98
C PHE A 264 -21.80 -6.22 -10.98
N PRO A 265 -22.60 -7.13 -11.56
CA PRO A 265 -22.09 -8.23 -12.40
C PRO A 265 -21.45 -7.76 -13.71
N LEU A 266 -21.80 -6.56 -14.18
CA LEU A 266 -21.19 -5.92 -15.36
C LEU A 266 -20.04 -4.98 -14.99
N GLY A 267 -19.69 -4.88 -13.71
CA GLY A 267 -18.59 -4.05 -13.23
C GLY A 267 -17.24 -4.68 -13.56
N ASP A 268 -16.24 -3.84 -13.86
CA ASP A 268 -14.87 -4.31 -14.06
C ASP A 268 -14.27 -4.79 -12.74
N ALA A 269 -14.08 -6.11 -12.63
CA ALA A 269 -13.57 -6.79 -11.44
C ALA A 269 -12.05 -6.72 -11.26
N ARG A 270 -11.31 -6.16 -12.23
CA ARG A 270 -9.85 -6.04 -12.17
C ARG A 270 -9.46 -5.05 -11.07
N LEU A 271 -8.51 -5.42 -10.23
CA LEU A 271 -7.98 -4.57 -9.18
C LEU A 271 -6.80 -3.77 -9.71
N GLY A 272 -6.62 -2.57 -9.17
CA GLY A 272 -5.57 -1.65 -9.58
C GLY A 272 -5.32 -0.60 -8.50
N THR A 273 -4.76 0.54 -8.87
CA THR A 273 -4.50 1.66 -7.96
C THR A 273 -5.77 2.41 -7.52
N GLN A 274 -6.90 2.20 -8.19
CA GLN A 274 -8.19 2.72 -7.75
C GLN A 274 -8.93 1.67 -6.91
N MET A 275 -9.24 2.03 -5.67
CA MET A 275 -9.99 1.18 -4.74
C MET A 275 -11.41 0.89 -5.23
N LYS A 276 -11.81 -0.39 -5.21
CA LYS A 276 -13.15 -0.89 -5.57
C LYS A 276 -13.85 -1.62 -4.42
N SER A 277 -13.14 -1.95 -3.35
CA SER A 277 -13.73 -2.52 -2.14
C SER A 277 -14.68 -1.54 -1.44
N THR A 278 -15.67 -2.09 -0.76
CA THR A 278 -16.71 -1.35 0.00
C THR A 278 -16.63 -1.58 1.50
N GLY A 279 -15.74 -2.47 1.93
CA GLY A 279 -15.49 -2.81 3.32
C GLY A 279 -14.27 -3.71 3.44
N GLU A 280 -14.01 -4.17 4.65
CA GLU A 280 -12.89 -5.05 4.96
C GLU A 280 -13.23 -5.88 6.21
N VAL A 281 -12.67 -7.09 6.28
CA VAL A 281 -12.67 -7.93 7.47
C VAL A 281 -11.27 -8.00 8.04
N MET A 282 -11.16 -8.06 9.37
CA MET A 282 -9.91 -8.28 10.09
C MET A 282 -10.01 -9.55 10.92
N ALA A 283 -9.02 -10.43 10.82
CA ALA A 283 -8.89 -11.61 11.66
C ALA A 283 -7.57 -11.61 12.42
N ILE A 284 -7.61 -12.07 13.66
CA ILE A 284 -6.43 -12.22 14.53
C ILE A 284 -6.20 -13.70 14.79
N ALA A 285 -4.98 -14.20 14.63
CA ALA A 285 -4.62 -15.59 14.93
C ALA A 285 -3.14 -15.74 15.31
N ARG A 286 -2.75 -16.90 15.86
CA ARG A 286 -1.35 -17.17 16.22
C ARG A 286 -0.45 -17.46 15.02
N THR A 287 -1.05 -17.78 13.88
CA THR A 287 -0.33 -18.02 12.62
C THR A 287 -1.07 -17.39 11.46
N PHE A 288 -0.33 -17.03 10.40
CA PHE A 288 -0.89 -16.46 9.18
C PHE A 288 -2.02 -17.32 8.60
N GLY A 289 -1.79 -18.63 8.41
CA GLY A 289 -2.79 -19.53 7.81
C GLY A 289 -4.11 -19.58 8.57
N GLN A 290 -4.05 -19.60 9.91
CA GLN A 290 -5.24 -19.50 10.75
C GLN A 290 -5.94 -18.14 10.59
N GLY A 291 -5.17 -17.05 10.52
CA GLY A 291 -5.69 -15.70 10.30
C GLY A 291 -6.39 -15.58 8.95
N LEU A 292 -5.77 -16.09 7.90
CA LEU A 292 -6.29 -16.08 6.54
C LEU A 292 -7.63 -16.83 6.43
N ILE A 293 -7.72 -18.06 6.95
CA ILE A 293 -8.97 -18.84 6.94
C ILE A 293 -10.06 -18.16 7.76
N LYS A 294 -9.71 -17.60 8.93
CA LYS A 294 -10.66 -16.84 9.75
C LYS A 294 -11.18 -15.59 9.02
N ALA A 295 -10.30 -14.88 8.32
CA ALA A 295 -10.68 -13.70 7.54
C ALA A 295 -11.62 -14.09 6.39
N VAL A 296 -11.30 -15.13 5.62
CA VAL A 296 -12.17 -15.63 4.53
C VAL A 296 -13.56 -16.00 5.03
N ARG A 297 -13.64 -16.74 6.15
CA ARG A 297 -14.93 -17.10 6.78
C ARG A 297 -15.71 -15.88 7.27
N GLY A 298 -15.02 -14.85 7.73
CA GLY A 298 -15.63 -13.60 8.18
C GLY A 298 -15.95 -12.62 7.05
N LEU A 299 -15.60 -12.92 5.80
CA LEU A 299 -15.77 -12.01 4.67
C LEU A 299 -17.21 -11.93 4.15
N ASP A 300 -18.08 -12.83 4.62
CA ASP A 300 -19.50 -12.90 4.26
C ASP A 300 -19.74 -12.96 2.73
N ILE A 301 -19.04 -13.91 2.11
CA ILE A 301 -19.14 -14.25 0.68
C ILE A 301 -19.58 -15.71 0.47
N GLY A 302 -20.09 -16.35 1.52
CA GLY A 302 -20.50 -17.76 1.47
C GLY A 302 -19.35 -18.78 1.35
N ARG A 303 -18.10 -18.37 1.59
CA ARG A 303 -16.91 -19.26 1.53
C ARG A 303 -16.36 -19.56 2.92
N ASP A 304 -16.08 -20.84 3.17
CA ASP A 304 -15.51 -21.33 4.44
C ASP A 304 -14.12 -21.99 4.29
N SER A 305 -13.66 -22.12 3.04
CA SER A 305 -12.37 -22.67 2.60
C SER A 305 -11.71 -21.75 1.55
N LEU A 306 -10.41 -21.97 1.31
CA LEU A 306 -9.67 -21.31 0.22
C LEU A 306 -9.83 -22.04 -1.13
N THR A 307 -10.31 -23.29 -1.11
CA THR A 307 -10.39 -24.17 -2.29
C THR A 307 -11.82 -24.70 -2.49
N GLY A 308 -12.11 -25.17 -3.70
CA GLY A 308 -13.42 -25.68 -4.11
C GLY A 308 -14.20 -24.70 -4.98
N TRP A 309 -15.52 -24.92 -5.11
CA TRP A 309 -16.44 -24.03 -5.84
C TRP A 309 -16.16 -23.96 -7.35
N SER A 310 -16.61 -22.89 -8.01
CA SER A 310 -16.50 -22.70 -9.47
C SER A 310 -15.05 -22.73 -9.97
N LEU A 311 -14.07 -22.26 -9.19
CA LEU A 311 -12.66 -22.26 -9.60
C LEU A 311 -12.07 -23.67 -9.76
N SER A 312 -12.65 -24.68 -9.11
CA SER A 312 -12.24 -26.07 -9.32
C SER A 312 -12.53 -26.58 -10.75
N GLN A 313 -13.43 -25.89 -11.47
CA GLN A 313 -13.82 -26.19 -12.85
C GLN A 313 -13.06 -25.34 -13.87
N TRP A 314 -12.32 -24.31 -13.43
CA TRP A 314 -11.57 -23.43 -14.31
C TRP A 314 -10.38 -24.16 -14.93
N SER A 315 -10.06 -23.83 -16.18
CA SER A 315 -8.83 -24.27 -16.85
C SER A 315 -7.60 -23.61 -16.22
N ASP A 316 -6.41 -24.13 -16.52
CA ASP A 316 -5.17 -23.50 -16.06
C ASP A 316 -4.97 -22.11 -16.70
N ASP A 317 -5.46 -21.90 -17.94
CA ASP A 317 -5.42 -20.60 -18.62
C ASP A 317 -6.33 -19.57 -17.91
N GLU A 318 -7.54 -19.96 -17.50
CA GLU A 318 -8.45 -19.09 -16.74
C GLU A 318 -7.87 -18.71 -15.36
N LEU A 319 -7.14 -19.63 -14.72
CA LEU A 319 -6.41 -19.33 -13.49
C LEU A 319 -5.25 -18.37 -13.76
N ASP A 320 -4.47 -18.59 -14.82
CA ASP A 320 -3.33 -17.74 -15.19
C ASP A 320 -3.74 -16.29 -15.45
N ASP A 321 -4.89 -16.08 -16.09
CA ASP A 321 -5.44 -14.75 -16.37
C ASP A 321 -5.69 -13.97 -15.07
N VAL A 322 -6.30 -14.59 -14.06
CA VAL A 322 -6.57 -13.95 -12.76
C VAL A 322 -5.32 -13.84 -11.89
N LEU A 323 -4.36 -14.76 -12.03
CA LEU A 323 -3.07 -14.64 -11.35
C LEU A 323 -2.26 -13.44 -11.87
N ARG A 324 -2.22 -13.23 -13.20
CA ARG A 324 -1.55 -12.08 -13.83
C ARG A 324 -2.30 -10.78 -13.60
N THR A 325 -3.62 -10.79 -13.80
CA THR A 325 -4.48 -9.62 -13.69
C THR A 325 -5.33 -9.75 -12.42
N PRO A 326 -4.94 -9.10 -11.31
CA PRO A 326 -5.59 -9.31 -10.02
C PRO A 326 -7.09 -9.00 -10.09
N THR A 327 -7.91 -9.88 -9.52
CA THR A 327 -9.34 -9.67 -9.26
C THR A 327 -9.65 -10.07 -7.82
N HIS A 328 -10.90 -9.83 -7.37
CA HIS A 328 -11.39 -10.35 -6.09
C HIS A 328 -11.30 -11.89 -5.93
N GLU A 329 -11.11 -12.63 -7.04
CA GLU A 329 -10.95 -14.09 -7.04
C GLU A 329 -9.49 -14.56 -6.90
N ARG A 330 -8.51 -13.65 -6.95
CA ARG A 330 -7.08 -13.99 -7.06
C ARG A 330 -6.56 -14.87 -5.92
N LEU A 331 -6.96 -14.60 -4.68
CA LEU A 331 -6.58 -15.42 -3.51
C LEU A 331 -6.99 -16.89 -3.71
N PHE A 332 -8.18 -17.10 -4.27
CA PHE A 332 -8.75 -18.43 -4.46
C PHE A 332 -8.12 -19.11 -5.68
N ALA A 333 -7.82 -18.37 -6.74
CA ALA A 333 -7.07 -18.87 -7.88
C ALA A 333 -5.64 -19.30 -7.50
N VAL A 334 -4.97 -18.54 -6.62
CA VAL A 334 -3.68 -18.93 -6.01
C VAL A 334 -3.82 -20.25 -5.25
N SER A 335 -4.82 -20.34 -4.38
CA SER A 335 -5.03 -21.53 -3.56
C SER A 335 -5.36 -22.78 -4.39
N GLU A 336 -6.18 -22.62 -5.43
CA GLU A 336 -6.52 -23.70 -6.37
C GLU A 336 -5.29 -24.14 -7.18
N SER A 337 -4.48 -23.20 -7.66
CA SER A 337 -3.22 -23.50 -8.36
C SER A 337 -2.24 -24.29 -7.48
N LEU A 338 -2.09 -23.89 -6.22
CA LEU A 338 -1.27 -24.62 -5.24
C LEU A 338 -1.84 -26.03 -4.97
N ARG A 339 -3.16 -26.18 -4.89
CA ARG A 339 -3.84 -27.48 -4.70
C ARG A 339 -3.60 -28.42 -5.88
N ARG A 340 -3.54 -27.89 -7.11
CA ARG A 340 -3.19 -28.65 -8.34
C ARG A 340 -1.71 -29.03 -8.41
N GLY A 341 -0.90 -28.66 -7.42
CA GLY A 341 0.53 -28.99 -7.36
C GLY A 341 1.41 -28.05 -8.18
N ARG A 342 0.91 -26.89 -8.59
CA ARG A 342 1.70 -25.90 -9.31
C ARG A 342 2.81 -25.34 -8.41
N ASP A 343 4.00 -25.15 -8.99
CA ASP A 343 5.16 -24.66 -8.27
C ASP A 343 4.96 -23.21 -7.78
N VAL A 344 5.40 -22.94 -6.55
CA VAL A 344 5.28 -21.63 -5.90
C VAL A 344 5.97 -20.53 -6.70
N ARG A 345 7.14 -20.80 -7.30
CA ARG A 345 7.87 -19.78 -8.07
C ARG A 345 7.13 -19.42 -9.35
N SER A 346 6.45 -20.38 -9.98
CA SER A 346 5.63 -20.11 -11.16
C SER A 346 4.44 -19.20 -10.82
N ILE A 347 3.78 -19.41 -9.68
CA ILE A 347 2.70 -18.53 -9.22
C ILE A 347 3.25 -17.15 -8.83
N ALA A 348 4.40 -17.10 -8.14
CA ALA A 348 5.06 -15.83 -7.80
C ALA A 348 5.44 -15.03 -9.05
N ALA A 349 5.91 -15.69 -10.11
CA ALA A 349 6.26 -15.02 -11.37
C ALA A 349 5.04 -14.40 -12.08
N LEU A 350 3.85 -14.99 -11.93
CA LEU A 350 2.62 -14.43 -12.47
C LEU A 350 2.05 -13.31 -11.60
N THR A 351 2.18 -13.46 -10.28
CA THR A 351 1.44 -12.62 -9.33
C THR A 351 2.26 -11.48 -8.75
N SER A 352 3.59 -11.63 -8.75
CA SER A 352 4.56 -10.87 -7.96
C SER A 352 4.32 -10.94 -6.44
N ILE A 353 3.45 -11.84 -5.96
CA ILE A 353 3.25 -12.10 -4.53
C ILE A 353 4.51 -12.77 -3.99
N ASP A 354 4.99 -12.31 -2.82
CA ASP A 354 6.17 -12.91 -2.19
C ASP A 354 5.98 -14.42 -1.98
N PRO A 355 6.95 -15.27 -2.39
CA PRO A 355 6.89 -16.72 -2.23
C PRO A 355 6.54 -17.18 -0.81
N PHE A 356 6.94 -16.43 0.22
CA PHE A 356 6.58 -16.72 1.61
C PHE A 356 5.07 -16.85 1.79
N TRP A 357 4.27 -15.92 1.26
CA TRP A 357 2.81 -15.94 1.39
C TRP A 357 2.19 -17.13 0.68
N LEU A 358 2.73 -17.48 -0.49
CA LEU A 358 2.28 -18.63 -1.27
C LEU A 358 2.58 -19.96 -0.55
N TRP A 359 3.78 -20.10 0.02
CA TRP A 359 4.13 -21.24 0.87
C TRP A 359 3.22 -21.36 2.09
N ARG A 360 2.99 -20.26 2.81
CA ARG A 360 2.12 -20.27 4.00
C ARG A 360 0.64 -20.50 3.66
N SER A 361 0.22 -20.17 2.46
CA SER A 361 -1.14 -20.44 1.96
C SER A 361 -1.33 -21.93 1.61
N ARG A 362 -0.27 -22.61 1.13
CA ARG A 362 -0.28 -24.06 0.85
C ARG A 362 -0.61 -24.91 2.08
N ASP A 363 -0.06 -24.54 3.23
CA ASP A 363 -0.32 -25.22 4.51
C ASP A 363 -1.80 -25.10 4.94
N SER A 364 -2.51 -24.11 4.41
CA SER A 364 -3.91 -23.80 4.73
C SER A 364 -4.90 -24.38 3.71
N SER A 365 -4.44 -24.70 2.49
CA SER A 365 -5.26 -25.25 1.40
C SER A 365 -5.33 -26.77 1.38
N THR A 366 -4.48 -27.45 2.15
CA THR A 366 -4.48 -28.92 2.27
C THR A 366 -5.56 -29.33 3.28
N PRO A 367 -6.56 -30.15 2.90
CA PRO A 367 -7.53 -30.68 3.85
C PRO A 367 -6.76 -31.47 4.92
N ARG A 368 -6.79 -30.99 6.18
CA ARG A 368 -6.38 -31.84 7.30
C ARG A 368 -7.46 -32.89 7.44
N HIS A 369 -7.21 -34.09 6.91
CA HIS A 369 -7.97 -35.27 7.31
C HIS A 369 -7.97 -35.31 8.84
N ARG A 370 -9.15 -35.12 9.42
CA ARG A 370 -9.41 -35.44 10.83
C ARG A 370 -9.86 -36.88 10.93
#